data_AF-A0A9D6TWV1-F1
#
_entry.id   AF-A0A9D6TWV1-F1
#
_cell.length_a   1.000
_cell.length_b   1.000
_cell.length_c   1.000
_cell.angle_alpha   90.00
_cell.angle_beta   90.00
_cell.angle_gamma   90.00
#
_symmetry.space_group_name_H-M   'P 1'
#
loop_
_entity.id
_entity.type
_entity.pdbx_description
1 polymer ?
#
loop_
_entity_poly.entity_id
_entity_poly.type
_entity_poly.pdbx_seq_one_letter_code
_entity_poly.pdbx_strand_id
1 'polypeptide(L)'
;MAQSLTERIQSSRVIVVEIDKSRGRVRVRGEADACTDLACSEQTLVVTDEEVRADLSALHPGDIVKVEPTDGRPERIVVVRRAWEELASPEL
;
A
#
# COMPACT_ATOMS: atom_id res chain seq x y z
N MET A 1 21.44 14.98 -8.29
CA MET A 1 20.39 15.06 -7.25
C MET A 1 19.95 13.63 -6.95
N ALA A 2 20.44 13.04 -5.87
CA ALA A 2 20.10 11.66 -5.50
C ALA A 2 18.73 11.69 -4.82
N GLN A 3 17.70 11.28 -5.53
CA GLN A 3 16.38 11.07 -4.94
C GLN A 3 16.54 10.03 -3.82
N SER A 4 16.15 10.39 -2.60
CA SER A 4 16.27 9.47 -1.46
C SER A 4 15.45 8.21 -1.77
N LEU A 5 15.93 7.03 -1.37
CA LEU A 5 15.20 5.76 -1.56
C LEU A 5 13.77 5.86 -1.01
N THR A 6 13.59 6.64 0.04
CA THR A 6 12.29 6.97 0.64
C THR A 6 11.40 7.77 -0.33
N GLU A 7 11.95 8.70 -1.11
CA GLU A 7 11.22 9.50 -2.12
C GLU A 7 10.82 8.68 -3.35
N ARG A 8 11.60 7.66 -3.70
CA ARG A 8 11.23 6.76 -4.82
C ARG A 8 10.07 5.84 -4.44
N ILE A 9 9.97 5.43 -3.17
CA ILE A 9 8.79 4.73 -2.66
C ILE A 9 7.57 5.68 -2.60
N GLN A 10 7.77 6.99 -2.42
CA GLN A 10 6.69 7.99 -2.28
C GLN A 10 5.88 8.24 -3.56
N SER A 11 6.42 7.96 -4.76
CA SER A 11 5.70 8.12 -6.04
C SER A 11 5.49 6.81 -6.80
N SER A 12 6.06 5.71 -6.33
CA SER A 12 5.99 4.42 -7.00
C SER A 12 4.89 3.54 -6.39
N ARG A 13 4.23 2.77 -7.26
CA ARG A 13 3.24 1.77 -6.87
C ARG A 13 3.95 0.63 -6.16
N VAL A 14 3.44 0.23 -5.00
CA VAL A 14 4.01 -0.87 -4.21
C VAL A 14 2.97 -1.98 -4.05
N ILE A 15 3.44 -3.22 -3.93
CA ILE A 15 2.57 -4.38 -3.76
C ILE A 15 2.51 -4.72 -2.28
N VAL A 16 1.31 -4.82 -1.72
CA VAL A 16 1.11 -5.31 -0.35
C VAL A 16 1.49 -6.79 -0.31
N VAL A 17 2.44 -7.15 0.55
CA VAL A 17 2.88 -8.55 0.72
C VAL A 17 2.22 -9.16 1.94
N GLU A 18 2.10 -8.39 3.02
CA GLU A 18 1.58 -8.86 4.29
C GLU A 18 0.96 -7.69 5.07
N ILE A 19 -0.10 -7.97 5.84
CA ILE A 19 -0.75 -6.99 6.71
C ILE A 19 -0.79 -7.55 8.14
N ASP A 20 -0.11 -6.89 9.05
CA ASP A 20 -0.17 -7.14 10.49
C ASP A 20 -1.10 -6.10 11.14
N LYS A 21 -2.39 -6.47 11.24
CA LYS A 21 -3.42 -5.61 11.85
C LYS A 21 -3.21 -5.43 13.36
N SER A 22 -2.63 -6.43 14.03
CA SER A 22 -2.36 -6.39 15.48
C SER A 22 -1.28 -5.38 15.84
N ARG A 23 -0.33 -5.14 14.94
CA ARG A 23 0.78 -4.20 15.14
C ARG A 23 0.69 -2.94 14.27
N GLY A 24 -0.41 -2.75 13.54
CA GLY A 24 -0.61 -1.63 12.61
C GLY A 24 0.49 -1.55 11.56
N ARG A 25 0.95 -2.68 11.03
CA ARG A 25 2.04 -2.73 10.06
C ARG A 25 1.62 -3.32 8.73
N VAL A 26 2.10 -2.73 7.65
CA VAL A 26 1.89 -3.25 6.29
C VAL A 26 3.25 -3.45 5.66
N ARG A 27 3.55 -4.68 5.25
CA ARG A 27 4.74 -4.97 4.47
C ARG A 27 4.42 -4.78 3.00
N VAL A 28 5.18 -3.92 2.33
CA VAL A 28 5.04 -3.65 0.90
C VAL A 28 6.31 -3.98 0.16
N ARG A 29 6.19 -4.39 -1.10
CA ARG A 29 7.30 -4.60 -2.03
C ARG A 29 7.31 -3.48 -3.06
N GLY A 30 8.41 -2.73 -3.12
CA GLY A 30 8.61 -1.70 -4.14
C GLY A 30 9.26 -2.23 -5.43
N GLU A 31 9.46 -1.34 -6.41
CA GLU A 31 10.06 -1.66 -7.72
C GLU A 31 11.44 -2.33 -7.67
N ALA A 32 12.21 -2.09 -6.61
CA ALA A 32 13.54 -2.69 -6.43
C ALA A 32 13.49 -4.14 -5.88
N ASP A 33 12.31 -4.77 -5.86
CA ASP A 33 11.99 -6.03 -5.16
C ASP A 33 12.31 -6.01 -3.65
N ALA A 34 12.60 -4.83 -3.10
CA ALA A 34 12.86 -4.65 -1.69
C ALA A 34 11.55 -4.61 -0.91
N CYS A 35 11.46 -5.43 0.14
CA CYS A 35 10.36 -5.40 1.10
C CYS A 35 10.62 -4.35 2.17
N THR A 36 9.62 -3.48 2.38
CA THR A 36 9.66 -2.40 3.36
C THR A 36 8.46 -2.53 4.28
N ASP A 37 8.70 -2.41 5.59
CA ASP A 37 7.64 -2.39 6.60
C ASP A 37 7.18 -0.95 6.83
N LEU A 38 5.90 -0.68 6.53
CA LEU A 38 5.24 0.59 6.81
C LEU A 38 4.55 0.50 8.17
N ALA A 39 4.88 1.42 9.06
CA ALA A 39 4.15 1.60 10.32
C ALA A 39 2.94 2.52 10.07
N CYS A 40 1.75 1.95 10.05
CA CYS A 40 0.49 2.65 9.93
C CYS A 40 -0.02 3.03 11.33
N SER A 41 -0.57 4.23 11.47
CA SER A 41 -1.27 4.64 12.68
C SER A 41 -2.76 4.31 12.55
N GLU A 42 -3.50 4.42 13.64
CA GLU A 42 -4.98 4.33 13.63
C GLU A 42 -5.64 5.43 12.78
N GLN A 43 -4.87 6.45 12.39
CA GLN A 43 -5.31 7.54 11.53
C GLN A 43 -4.98 7.30 10.05
N THR A 44 -4.28 6.20 9.71
CA THR A 44 -3.95 5.89 8.32
C THR A 44 -5.24 5.55 7.56
N LEU A 45 -5.54 6.34 6.54
CA LEU A 45 -6.72 6.16 5.68
C LEU A 45 -6.38 5.24 4.51
N VAL A 46 -7.13 4.15 4.38
CA VAL A 46 -7.13 3.30 3.18
C VAL A 46 -8.21 3.79 2.23
N VAL A 47 -7.81 4.26 1.05
CA VAL A 47 -8.70 4.73 -0.01
C VAL A 47 -8.78 3.65 -1.07
N THR A 48 -9.98 3.12 -1.30
CA THR A 48 -10.27 2.19 -2.39
C THR A 48 -11.19 2.86 -3.42
N ASP A 49 -11.46 2.21 -4.55
CA ASP A 49 -12.41 2.71 -5.56
C ASP A 49 -13.85 2.88 -5.01
N GLU A 50 -14.27 1.97 -4.12
CA GLU A 50 -15.63 1.94 -3.58
C GLU A 50 -15.79 2.78 -2.31
N GLU A 51 -14.73 2.88 -1.50
CA GLU A 51 -14.82 3.43 -0.14
C GLU A 51 -13.49 3.94 0.41
N VAL A 52 -13.58 4.88 1.35
CA VAL A 52 -12.47 5.32 2.21
C VAL A 52 -12.68 4.75 3.60
N ARG A 53 -11.72 3.97 4.11
CA ARG A 53 -11.73 3.43 5.47
C ARG A 53 -10.56 3.96 6.28
N ALA A 54 -10.76 4.15 7.58
CA ALA A 54 -9.70 4.55 8.51
C ALA A 54 -9.04 3.33 9.18
N ASP A 55 -8.92 2.23 8.44
CA ASP A 55 -8.39 0.97 8.97
C ASP A 55 -7.81 0.11 7.84
N LEU A 56 -6.92 -0.81 8.19
CA LEU A 56 -6.23 -1.70 7.25
C LEU A 56 -7.09 -2.90 6.81
N SER A 57 -8.38 -2.98 7.19
CA SER A 57 -9.24 -4.12 6.85
C SER A 57 -9.58 -4.20 5.37
N ALA A 58 -9.54 -3.07 4.67
CA ALA A 58 -9.77 -2.99 3.23
C ALA A 58 -8.55 -3.42 2.37
N LEU A 59 -7.36 -3.57 2.98
CA LEU A 59 -6.16 -4.03 2.28
C LEU A 59 -6.07 -5.55 2.26
N HIS A 60 -5.65 -6.09 1.12
CA HIS A 60 -5.36 -7.50 0.92
C HIS A 60 -3.93 -7.71 0.41
N PRO A 61 -3.27 -8.83 0.77
CA PRO A 61 -2.03 -9.22 0.12
C PRO A 61 -2.21 -9.33 -1.38
N GLY A 62 -1.25 -8.77 -2.13
CA GLY A 62 -1.26 -8.63 -3.58
C GLY A 62 -1.77 -7.27 -4.07
N ASP A 63 -2.51 -6.52 -3.26
CA ASP A 63 -3.01 -5.21 -3.67
C ASP A 63 -1.86 -4.27 -4.05
N ILE A 64 -2.03 -3.56 -5.17
CA ILE A 64 -1.11 -2.53 -5.60
C ILE A 64 -1.62 -1.21 -5.05
N VAL A 65 -0.82 -0.62 -4.18
CA VAL A 65 -1.15 0.61 -3.47
C VAL A 65 -0.15 1.70 -3.79
N LYS A 66 -0.62 2.94 -3.69
CA LYS A 66 0.21 4.14 -3.61
C LYS A 66 0.16 4.63 -2.17
N VAL A 67 1.31 4.84 -1.57
CA VAL A 67 1.42 5.34 -0.21
C VAL A 67 1.69 6.83 -0.27
N GLU A 68 0.80 7.63 0.30
CA GLU A 68 0.92 9.08 0.42
C GLU A 68 1.28 9.40 1.88
N PRO A 69 2.54 9.78 2.14
CA PRO A 69 2.94 10.15 3.47
C PRO A 69 2.72 11.63 3.77
N THR A 70 2.46 11.91 5.03
CA THR A 70 2.51 13.26 5.62
C THR A 70 3.47 13.22 6.80
N ASP A 71 4.39 14.17 6.86
CA ASP A 71 5.44 14.26 7.88
C ASP A 71 6.24 12.96 8.08
N GLY A 72 6.51 12.23 6.99
CA GLY A 72 7.34 11.02 7.01
C GLY A 72 6.62 9.75 7.49
N ARG A 73 5.30 9.78 7.68
CA ARG A 73 4.48 8.61 8.04
C ARG A 73 3.37 8.35 7.00
N PRO A 74 2.92 7.10 6.80
CA PRO A 74 1.80 6.80 5.90
C PRO A 74 0.51 7.40 6.46
N GLU A 75 0.02 8.48 5.84
CA GLU A 75 -1.29 9.06 6.18
C GLU A 75 -2.38 8.45 5.31
N ARG A 76 -2.09 8.20 4.03
CA ARG A 76 -3.02 7.61 3.08
C ARG A 76 -2.40 6.45 2.31
N ILE A 77 -3.16 5.36 2.19
CA ILE A 77 -2.85 4.22 1.35
C ILE A 77 -3.94 4.13 0.30
N VAL A 78 -3.63 4.52 -0.93
CA VAL A 78 -4.57 4.49 -2.05
C VAL A 78 -4.41 3.17 -2.79
N VAL A 79 -5.44 2.34 -2.80
CA VAL A 79 -5.49 1.11 -3.58
C VAL A 79 -5.70 1.48 -5.05
N VAL A 80 -4.69 1.21 -5.87
CA VAL A 80 -4.69 1.56 -7.30
C VAL A 80 -5.10 0.36 -8.16
N ARG A 81 -4.82 -0.86 -7.70
CA ARG A 81 -5.25 -2.10 -8.37
C ARG A 81 -5.37 -3.21 -7.33
N ARG A 82 -6.45 -3.97 -7.35
CA ARG A 82 -6.58 -5.14 -6.45
C ARG A 82 -6.00 -6.37 -7.13
N ALA A 83 -5.21 -7.17 -6.41
CA ALA A 83 -4.64 -8.40 -6.99
C ALA A 83 -5.70 -9.44 -7.37
N TRP A 84 -6.85 -9.43 -6.68
CA TRP A 84 -7.94 -10.37 -6.94
C TRP A 84 -8.64 -10.14 -8.28
N GLU A 85 -8.59 -8.94 -8.87
CA GLU A 85 -9.26 -8.69 -10.16
C GLU A 85 -8.59 -9.39 -11.35
N GLU A 86 -7.31 -9.79 -11.23
CA GLU A 86 -6.59 -10.48 -12.31
C GLU A 86 -6.81 -12.01 -12.31
N LEU A 87 -7.38 -12.60 -11.26
CA LEU A 87 -7.78 -14.02 -11.26
C LEU A 87 -9.18 -14.26 -11.85
N ALA A 88 -9.93 -13.19 -12.07
CA ALA A 88 -11.28 -13.24 -12.65
C ALA A 88 -11.36 -12.64 -14.05
N SER A 89 -10.22 -12.39 -14.71
CA SER A 89 -10.18 -12.13 -16.14
C SER A 89 -9.96 -13.47 -16.87
N PRO A 90 -11.02 -14.20 -17.28
CA PRO A 90 -10.84 -15.20 -18.30
C PRO A 90 -10.37 -14.44 -19.54
N GLU A 91 -9.19 -14.78 -20.05
CA GLU A 91 -8.85 -14.41 -21.41
C GLU A 91 -9.96 -14.98 -22.31
N LEU A 92 -10.83 -14.09 -22.81
CA LEU A 92 -11.87 -14.39 -23.79
C LEU A 92 -11.32 -14.17 -25.19
#